data_AF-A0A536PBP1-F1
#
_entry.id   AF-A0A536PBP1-F1
#
_cell.length_a   1.000
_cell.length_b   1.000
_cell.length_c   1.000
_cell.angle_alpha   90.00
_cell.angle_beta   90.00
_cell.angle_gamma   90.00
#
_symmetry.space_group_name_H-M   'P 1'
#
loop_
_entity.id
_entity.type
_entity.pdbx_description
1 polymer ?
#
loop_
_entity_poly.entity_id
_entity_poly.type
_entity_poly.pdbx_seq_one_letter_code
_entity_poly.pdbx_strand_id
1 'polypeptide(L)'
;MTVHQSDELEAILRALPPDIVQRVRALEGLDGLLEIVMDLGRLPEARFAGREEILSQREVFAEDIAYVISHIGQFGGDNRAGIERTLHRISALRNRAGKVVGLTLRVGRAVYGTMEIIRDVVEAGRSILLLGRPGVGKTTLLREVARVLADEMGKRVVIVDTSNEIAGDGDIPHPGIGRARRMQVAAPSLQHAVMIEAVENHMPEVVVIDEIGTEQEAAAARTIAERGVQLIATAHGNTLENLMLNPTLSDLVGGIQTVTLSDEEARRRGTQKSVLERKAPPTFQVLVEIQAYQRVAIYHDVAQTVDAVLLGIAVAPELRERGVDGEVAVSAQAPSRAASEAVERRSTPRLPAGNGADMRETVKVYPFGLSWNRVEEAARGLGLPVAIVREPDDADVVITLKNYYRRKTPRLRNAESAGIPIYIARSNSST
;
A
#
# COMPACT_ATOMS: atom_id res chain seq x y z
N MET A 1 0.88 19.93 -25.02
CA MET A 1 -0.43 19.92 -24.37
C MET A 1 -1.56 19.46 -25.31
N THR A 2 -2.38 18.48 -24.90
CA THR A 2 -3.65 18.15 -25.59
C THR A 2 -4.73 19.19 -25.22
N VAL A 3 -5.83 19.29 -26.00
CA VAL A 3 -6.94 20.23 -25.73
C VAL A 3 -7.50 20.05 -24.30
N HIS A 4 -7.68 18.80 -23.86
CA HIS A 4 -8.14 18.49 -22.51
C HIS A 4 -7.17 18.95 -21.41
N GLN A 5 -5.86 18.81 -21.61
CA GLN A 5 -4.87 19.30 -20.65
C GLN A 5 -4.86 20.83 -20.55
N SER A 6 -5.13 21.53 -21.66
CA SER A 6 -5.25 22.99 -21.67
C SER A 6 -6.47 23.45 -20.87
N ASP A 7 -7.60 22.76 -21.02
CA ASP A 7 -8.85 23.09 -20.29
C ASP A 7 -8.72 22.81 -18.78
N GLU A 8 -8.06 21.73 -18.38
CA GLU A 8 -7.76 21.43 -16.98
C GLU A 8 -6.88 22.53 -16.37
N LEU A 9 -5.75 22.87 -16.99
CA LEU A 9 -4.87 23.94 -16.47
C LEU A 9 -5.61 25.27 -16.32
N GLU A 10 -6.49 25.61 -17.26
CA GLU A 10 -7.30 26.82 -17.15
C GLU A 10 -8.24 26.81 -15.93
N ALA A 11 -8.71 25.65 -15.48
CA ALA A 11 -9.54 25.56 -14.28
C ALA A 11 -8.76 25.95 -13.01
N ILE A 12 -7.51 25.49 -12.84
CA ILE A 12 -6.69 25.91 -11.69
C ILE A 12 -6.25 27.37 -11.79
N LEU A 13 -5.98 27.86 -13.00
CA LEU A 13 -5.62 29.28 -13.19
C LEU A 13 -6.78 30.20 -12.82
N ARG A 14 -8.04 29.83 -13.14
CA ARG A 14 -9.21 30.62 -12.72
C ARG A 14 -9.39 30.73 -11.21
N ALA A 15 -8.79 29.81 -10.46
CA ALA A 15 -8.81 29.88 -9.00
C ALA A 15 -7.76 30.83 -8.41
N LEU A 16 -6.81 31.32 -9.21
CA LEU A 16 -5.70 32.17 -8.72
C LEU A 16 -5.98 33.66 -8.91
N PRO A 17 -5.37 34.54 -8.09
CA PRO A 17 -5.43 35.98 -8.29
C PRO A 17 -4.97 36.39 -9.71
N PRO A 18 -5.61 37.38 -10.36
CA PRO A 18 -5.34 37.74 -11.75
C PRO A 18 -3.88 38.09 -12.07
N ASP A 19 -3.17 38.73 -11.16
CA ASP A 19 -1.74 39.05 -11.30
C ASP A 19 -0.87 37.78 -11.35
N ILE A 20 -1.19 36.80 -10.52
CA ILE A 20 -0.52 35.48 -10.52
C ILE A 20 -0.81 34.74 -11.82
N VAL A 21 -2.07 34.74 -12.28
CA VAL A 21 -2.45 34.10 -13.55
C VAL A 21 -1.67 34.67 -14.73
N GLN A 22 -1.59 36.00 -14.82
CA GLN A 22 -0.84 36.66 -15.89
C GLN A 22 0.64 36.25 -15.87
N ARG A 23 1.25 36.19 -14.68
CA ARG A 23 2.65 35.76 -14.57
C ARG A 23 2.82 34.30 -14.96
N VAL A 24 1.96 33.40 -14.47
CA VAL A 24 2.03 31.97 -14.83
C VAL A 24 1.92 31.79 -16.33
N ARG A 25 0.97 32.45 -17.00
CA ARG A 25 0.81 32.38 -18.47
C ARG A 25 2.02 32.88 -19.25
N ALA A 26 2.83 33.76 -18.67
CA ALA A 26 4.06 34.26 -19.27
C ALA A 26 5.27 33.33 -19.07
N LEU A 27 5.14 32.25 -18.29
CA LEU A 27 6.20 31.26 -18.11
C LEU A 27 6.22 30.28 -19.28
N GLU A 28 7.43 29.90 -19.71
CA GLU A 28 7.62 28.80 -20.65
C GLU A 28 7.42 27.44 -19.96
N GLY A 29 7.02 26.41 -20.72
CA GLY A 29 7.02 25.02 -20.24
C GLY A 29 5.92 24.67 -19.23
N LEU A 30 4.73 25.27 -19.34
CA LEU A 30 3.58 25.02 -18.45
C LEU A 30 3.14 23.54 -18.37
N ASP A 31 3.41 22.75 -19.40
CA ASP A 31 3.21 21.30 -19.41
C ASP A 31 3.92 20.61 -18.22
N GLY A 32 5.04 21.19 -17.74
CA GLY A 32 5.83 20.69 -16.61
C GLY A 32 5.50 21.33 -15.25
N LEU A 33 4.50 22.21 -15.16
CA LEU A 33 4.12 22.87 -13.90
C LEU A 33 3.57 21.83 -12.90
N LEU A 34 4.21 21.69 -11.75
CA LEU A 34 3.83 20.69 -10.73
C LEU A 34 2.88 21.27 -9.69
N GLU A 35 3.21 22.45 -9.16
CA GLU A 35 2.40 23.11 -8.14
C GLU A 35 2.66 24.62 -8.09
N ILE A 36 1.69 25.34 -7.52
CA ILE A 36 1.79 26.75 -7.18
C ILE A 36 1.65 26.87 -5.66
N VAL A 37 2.57 27.58 -5.03
CA VAL A 37 2.65 27.76 -3.58
C VAL A 37 2.39 29.22 -3.23
N MET A 38 1.51 29.43 -2.25
CA MET A 38 1.13 30.76 -1.79
C MET A 38 1.06 30.76 -0.26
N ASP A 39 2.03 31.40 0.39
CA ASP A 39 2.11 31.47 1.85
C ASP A 39 2.03 32.93 2.31
N LEU A 40 1.21 33.21 3.32
CA LEU A 40 1.02 34.55 3.88
C LEU A 40 2.37 35.18 4.27
N GLY A 41 2.68 36.36 3.72
CA GLY A 41 3.93 37.07 3.96
C GLY A 41 5.14 36.49 3.22
N ARG A 42 4.92 35.70 2.17
CA ARG A 42 5.96 35.19 1.27
C ARG A 42 5.65 35.50 -0.18
N LEU A 43 6.67 35.46 -1.04
CA LEU A 43 6.46 35.57 -2.47
C LEU A 43 5.82 34.27 -3.00
N PRO A 44 4.80 34.36 -3.88
CA PRO A 44 4.19 33.18 -4.48
C PRO A 44 5.15 32.54 -5.50
N GLU A 45 5.13 31.22 -5.57
CA GLU A 45 6.10 30.44 -6.37
C GLU A 45 5.38 29.40 -7.24
N ALA A 46 5.87 29.19 -8.46
CA ALA A 46 5.53 28.04 -9.30
C ALA A 46 6.68 27.05 -9.30
N ARG A 47 6.39 25.77 -9.05
CA ARG A 47 7.38 24.69 -9.07
C ARG A 47 7.22 23.81 -10.29
N PHE A 48 8.35 23.51 -10.93
CA PHE A 48 8.47 22.57 -12.05
C PHE A 48 9.43 21.45 -11.66
N ALA A 49 9.53 20.42 -12.50
CA ALA A 49 10.58 19.42 -12.35
C ALA A 49 11.97 20.10 -12.50
N GLY A 50 12.68 20.31 -11.39
CA GLY A 50 14.05 20.82 -11.36
C GLY A 50 14.22 22.34 -11.39
N ARG A 51 13.13 23.13 -11.35
CA ARG A 51 13.22 24.59 -11.21
C ARG A 51 12.03 25.17 -10.45
N GLU A 52 12.22 26.36 -9.91
CA GLU A 52 11.20 27.15 -9.21
C GLU A 52 11.22 28.57 -9.77
N GLU A 53 10.03 29.17 -9.89
CA GLU A 53 9.84 30.51 -10.48
C GLU A 53 9.02 31.38 -9.53
N ILE A 54 9.55 32.54 -9.17
CA ILE A 54 8.81 33.52 -8.38
C ILE A 54 7.74 34.17 -9.28
N LEU A 55 6.49 34.14 -8.80
CA LEU A 55 5.31 34.61 -9.54
C LEU A 55 4.98 36.09 -9.27
N SER A 56 5.50 36.67 -8.19
CA SER A 56 5.31 38.09 -7.89
C SER A 56 6.43 38.60 -6.99
N GLN A 57 6.76 39.88 -7.11
CA GLN A 57 7.61 40.59 -6.15
C GLN A 57 6.80 41.15 -4.96
N ARG A 58 5.48 40.99 -5.00
CA ARG A 58 4.56 41.30 -3.91
C ARG A 58 4.35 40.03 -3.07
N GLU A 59 4.42 40.16 -1.75
CA GLU A 59 4.06 39.08 -0.84
C GLU A 59 2.58 38.69 -0.98
N VAL A 60 2.26 37.43 -0.69
CA VAL A 60 0.89 36.94 -0.59
C VAL A 60 0.26 37.52 0.66
N PHE A 61 -0.89 38.18 0.51
CA PHE A 61 -1.69 38.68 1.61
C PHE A 61 -2.91 37.78 1.88
N ALA A 62 -3.65 38.09 2.95
CA ALA A 62 -4.79 37.29 3.36
C ALA A 62 -5.91 37.29 2.31
N GLU A 63 -6.04 38.37 1.55
CA GLU A 63 -7.02 38.55 0.48
C GLU A 63 -6.72 37.63 -0.71
N ASP A 64 -5.44 37.39 -1.03
CA ASP A 64 -5.03 36.48 -2.10
C ASP A 64 -5.41 35.03 -1.76
N ILE A 65 -5.17 34.61 -0.51
CA ILE A 65 -5.58 33.29 -0.01
C ILE A 65 -7.11 33.19 -0.02
N ALA A 66 -7.82 34.20 0.46
CA ALA A 66 -9.28 34.22 0.47
C ALA A 66 -9.86 34.16 -0.95
N TYR A 67 -9.22 34.83 -1.92
CA TYR A 67 -9.58 34.77 -3.32
C TYR A 67 -9.57 33.31 -3.80
N VAL A 68 -8.44 32.60 -3.61
CA VAL A 68 -8.34 31.19 -4.02
C VAL A 68 -9.41 30.32 -3.36
N ILE A 69 -9.60 30.45 -2.05
CA ILE A 69 -10.58 29.66 -1.28
C ILE A 69 -12.00 29.86 -1.83
N SER A 70 -12.34 31.06 -2.30
CA SER A 70 -13.67 31.36 -2.87
C SER A 70 -13.89 30.81 -4.28
N HIS A 71 -12.85 30.31 -4.95
CA HIS A 71 -12.90 29.80 -6.32
C HIS A 71 -12.60 28.28 -6.43
N ILE A 72 -12.49 27.58 -5.29
CA ILE A 72 -12.27 26.13 -5.24
C ILE A 72 -13.41 25.44 -4.47
N GLY A 73 -13.39 24.11 -4.46
CA GLY A 73 -14.29 23.32 -3.61
C GLY A 73 -14.03 23.51 -2.11
N GLN A 74 -14.90 22.94 -1.27
CA GLN A 74 -14.73 23.02 0.18
C GLN A 74 -13.57 22.15 0.66
N PHE A 75 -12.90 22.58 1.73
CA PHE A 75 -11.89 21.76 2.39
C PHE A 75 -12.55 20.61 3.17
N GLY A 76 -12.12 19.39 2.89
CA GLY A 76 -12.51 18.17 3.61
C GLY A 76 -11.80 18.01 4.95
N GLY A 77 -12.12 16.91 5.64
CA GLY A 77 -11.52 16.56 6.93
C GLY A 77 -10.01 16.25 6.88
N ASP A 78 -9.47 16.00 5.69
CA ASP A 78 -8.05 15.77 5.42
C ASP A 78 -7.29 17.07 5.11
N ASN A 79 -7.95 18.22 5.26
CA ASN A 79 -7.40 19.56 5.01
C ASN A 79 -7.01 19.81 3.54
N ARG A 80 -7.70 19.12 2.61
CA ARG A 80 -7.58 19.29 1.16
C ARG A 80 -8.90 19.70 0.53
N ALA A 81 -8.81 20.38 -0.59
CA ALA A 81 -9.90 20.70 -1.50
C ALA A 81 -9.44 20.41 -2.93
N GLY A 82 -10.36 20.41 -3.87
CA GLY A 82 -10.01 20.40 -5.29
C GLY A 82 -10.99 21.22 -6.12
N ILE A 83 -10.91 21.06 -7.43
CA ILE A 83 -11.76 21.76 -8.39
C ILE A 83 -12.55 20.68 -9.15
N GLU A 84 -13.87 20.79 -9.14
CA GLU A 84 -14.75 19.83 -9.80
C GLU A 84 -14.34 19.56 -11.25
N ARG A 85 -14.53 18.32 -11.70
CA ARG A 85 -14.13 17.86 -13.04
C ARG A 85 -12.61 17.92 -13.32
N THR A 86 -11.76 18.22 -12.34
CA THR A 86 -10.30 18.25 -12.50
C THR A 86 -9.63 17.23 -11.56
N LEU A 87 -8.32 17.03 -11.73
CA LEU A 87 -7.49 16.29 -10.76
C LEU A 87 -6.65 17.23 -9.89
N HIS A 88 -6.92 18.54 -9.93
CA HIS A 88 -6.18 19.52 -9.15
C HIS A 88 -6.51 19.40 -7.66
N ARG A 89 -5.47 19.55 -6.84
CA ARG A 89 -5.57 19.39 -5.39
C ARG A 89 -4.98 20.59 -4.69
N ILE A 90 -5.74 21.19 -3.79
CA ILE A 90 -5.36 22.36 -3.01
C ILE A 90 -5.26 21.94 -1.54
N SER A 91 -4.05 21.94 -1.01
CA SER A 91 -3.79 21.67 0.41
C SER A 91 -3.67 22.98 1.17
N ALA A 92 -4.35 23.11 2.31
CA ALA A 92 -4.23 24.28 3.15
C ALA A 92 -3.13 24.12 4.21
N LEU A 93 -2.38 25.18 4.48
CA LEU A 93 -1.60 25.32 5.71
C LEU A 93 -2.41 26.15 6.70
N ARG A 94 -2.63 25.62 7.91
CA ARG A 94 -3.44 26.29 8.94
C ARG A 94 -2.60 26.65 10.15
N ASN A 95 -2.87 27.83 10.72
CA ASN A 95 -2.28 28.22 11.99
C ASN A 95 -2.99 27.52 13.17
N ARG A 96 -2.53 27.78 14.40
CA ARG A 96 -3.09 27.16 15.62
C ARG A 96 -4.58 27.50 15.87
N ALA A 97 -5.08 28.59 15.28
CA ALA A 97 -6.49 28.97 15.35
C ALA A 97 -7.33 28.37 14.22
N GLY A 98 -6.76 27.51 13.37
CA GLY A 98 -7.43 26.89 12.23
C GLY A 98 -7.59 27.79 11.00
N LYS A 99 -7.07 29.03 11.04
CA LYS A 99 -7.10 29.94 9.88
C LYS A 99 -6.11 29.45 8.83
N VAL A 100 -6.54 29.43 7.56
CA VAL A 100 -5.66 29.16 6.42
C VAL A 100 -4.67 30.31 6.26
N VAL A 101 -3.38 29.98 6.27
CA VAL A 101 -2.24 30.90 6.15
C VAL A 101 -1.33 30.55 4.98
N GLY A 102 -1.59 29.45 4.28
CA GLY A 102 -0.89 29.09 3.06
C GLY A 102 -1.66 28.06 2.26
N LEU A 103 -1.32 27.94 0.98
CA LEU A 103 -1.95 27.05 0.02
C LEU A 103 -0.88 26.40 -0.86
N THR A 104 -1.02 25.10 -1.09
CA THR A 104 -0.28 24.36 -2.12
C THR A 104 -1.28 23.86 -3.15
N LEU A 105 -1.26 24.45 -4.35
CA LEU A 105 -2.12 24.09 -5.48
C LEU A 105 -1.37 23.15 -6.42
N ARG A 106 -1.61 21.85 -6.30
CA ARG A 106 -0.99 20.82 -7.13
C ARG A 106 -1.75 20.64 -8.45
N VAL A 107 -1.01 20.71 -9.55
CA VAL A 107 -1.56 20.55 -10.90
C VAL A 107 -1.69 19.06 -11.24
N GLY A 108 -2.83 18.47 -10.92
CA GLY A 108 -3.22 17.15 -11.43
C GLY A 108 -3.41 17.14 -12.95
N ARG A 109 -3.12 15.99 -13.57
CA ARG A 109 -3.28 15.74 -15.01
C ARG A 109 -3.72 14.31 -15.23
N ALA A 110 -4.57 14.08 -16.21
CA ALA A 110 -4.82 12.74 -16.72
C ALA A 110 -3.73 12.31 -17.71
N VAL A 111 -3.24 11.09 -17.54
CA VAL A 111 -2.33 10.41 -18.47
C VAL A 111 -3.09 9.22 -19.03
N TYR A 112 -3.01 9.05 -20.36
CA TYR A 112 -3.69 7.99 -21.10
C TYR A 112 -2.66 7.15 -21.86
N GLY A 113 -3.06 5.95 -22.26
CA GLY A 113 -2.23 4.93 -22.89
C GLY A 113 -1.36 4.14 -21.91
N THR A 114 -1.46 4.35 -20.59
CA THR A 114 -0.71 3.58 -19.58
C THR A 114 -1.22 2.15 -19.43
N MET A 115 -2.48 1.90 -19.78
CA MET A 115 -3.11 0.58 -19.67
C MET A 115 -2.66 -0.39 -20.77
N GLU A 116 -2.14 0.11 -21.90
CA GLU A 116 -1.71 -0.72 -23.04
C GLU A 116 -0.73 -1.84 -22.67
N ILE A 117 0.13 -1.61 -21.66
CA ILE A 117 1.11 -2.61 -21.21
C ILE A 117 0.45 -3.84 -20.56
N ILE A 118 -0.79 -3.73 -20.07
CA ILE A 118 -1.57 -4.81 -19.44
C ILE A 118 -2.97 -4.98 -20.06
N ARG A 119 -3.21 -4.48 -21.27
CA ARG A 119 -4.55 -4.44 -21.89
C ARG A 119 -5.20 -5.82 -21.98
N ASP A 120 -4.49 -6.80 -22.54
CA ASP A 120 -4.91 -8.20 -22.62
C ASP A 120 -5.23 -8.81 -21.25
N VAL A 121 -4.46 -8.44 -20.22
CA VAL A 121 -4.65 -8.94 -18.85
C VAL A 121 -5.96 -8.43 -18.25
N VAL A 122 -6.28 -7.15 -18.49
CA VAL A 122 -7.54 -6.52 -18.07
C VAL A 122 -8.72 -7.08 -18.86
N GLU A 123 -8.57 -7.22 -20.18
CA GLU A 123 -9.61 -7.72 -21.08
C GLU A 123 -9.98 -9.19 -20.81
N ALA A 124 -9.07 -9.97 -20.21
CA ALA A 124 -9.35 -11.33 -19.76
C ALA A 124 -10.41 -11.42 -18.64
N GLY A 125 -10.82 -10.30 -18.03
CA GLY A 125 -11.93 -10.25 -17.07
C GLY A 125 -11.62 -10.82 -15.68
N ARG A 126 -10.34 -11.13 -15.40
CA ARG A 126 -9.88 -11.63 -14.09
C ARG A 126 -9.68 -10.48 -13.11
N SER A 127 -9.80 -10.74 -11.80
CA SER A 127 -9.50 -9.75 -10.78
C SER A 127 -7.98 -9.52 -10.67
N ILE A 128 -7.58 -8.25 -10.69
CA ILE A 128 -6.18 -7.81 -10.77
C ILE A 128 -5.82 -7.00 -9.53
N LEU A 129 -4.74 -7.40 -8.85
CA LEU A 129 -4.12 -6.63 -7.79
C LEU A 129 -2.88 -5.90 -8.32
N LEU A 130 -2.86 -4.57 -8.19
CA LEU A 130 -1.74 -3.72 -8.56
C LEU A 130 -0.88 -3.44 -7.32
N LEU A 131 0.39 -3.79 -7.38
CA LEU A 131 1.38 -3.46 -6.35
C LEU A 131 2.43 -2.49 -6.89
N GLY A 132 3.17 -1.84 -6.00
CA GLY A 132 4.29 -1.01 -6.38
C GLY A 132 4.54 0.14 -5.42
N ARG A 133 5.73 0.71 -5.51
CA ARG A 133 6.18 1.79 -4.62
C ARG A 133 5.29 3.05 -4.73
N PRO A 134 5.26 3.92 -3.72
CA PRO A 134 4.61 5.22 -3.83
C PRO A 134 5.10 6.01 -5.05
N GLY A 135 4.19 6.67 -5.76
CA GLY A 135 4.53 7.52 -6.91
C GLY A 135 4.91 6.79 -8.21
N VAL A 136 4.81 5.46 -8.28
CA VAL A 136 5.17 4.69 -9.49
C VAL A 136 4.10 4.72 -10.60
N GLY A 137 2.93 5.31 -10.33
CA GLY A 137 1.83 5.44 -11.30
C GLY A 137 0.64 4.50 -11.09
N LYS A 138 0.50 3.85 -9.91
CA LYS A 138 -0.63 2.96 -9.60
C LYS A 138 -2.00 3.59 -9.87
N THR A 139 -2.26 4.76 -9.28
CA THR A 139 -3.54 5.46 -9.44
C THR A 139 -3.78 5.93 -10.88
N THR A 140 -2.72 6.28 -11.61
CA THR A 140 -2.81 6.63 -13.03
C THR A 140 -3.28 5.44 -13.85
N LEU A 141 -2.66 4.28 -13.66
CA LEU A 141 -3.05 3.03 -14.32
C LEU A 141 -4.48 2.61 -13.91
N LEU A 142 -4.80 2.70 -12.63
CA LEU A 142 -6.11 2.33 -12.08
C LEU A 142 -7.24 3.19 -12.69
N ARG A 143 -7.04 4.51 -12.78
CA ARG A 143 -7.98 5.44 -13.42
C ARG A 143 -8.20 5.08 -14.88
N GLU A 144 -7.13 4.78 -15.60
CA GLU A 144 -7.21 4.44 -17.01
C GLU A 144 -7.90 3.10 -17.25
N VAL A 145 -7.61 2.08 -16.43
CA VAL A 145 -8.31 0.80 -16.46
C VAL A 145 -9.81 1.01 -16.25
N ALA A 146 -10.21 1.83 -15.29
CA ALA A 146 -11.62 2.14 -15.05
C ALA A 146 -12.30 2.77 -16.29
N ARG A 147 -11.62 3.73 -16.93
CA ARG A 147 -12.10 4.37 -18.17
C ARG A 147 -12.24 3.37 -19.31
N VAL A 148 -11.20 2.57 -19.58
CA VAL A 148 -11.22 1.60 -20.70
C VAL A 148 -12.32 0.56 -20.48
N LEU A 149 -12.45 0.04 -19.26
CA LEU A 149 -13.52 -0.90 -18.92
C LEU A 149 -14.92 -0.28 -19.12
N ALA A 150 -15.11 0.98 -18.72
CA ALA A 150 -16.41 1.65 -18.83
C ALA A 150 -16.77 2.09 -20.25
N ASP A 151 -15.83 2.71 -20.97
CA ASP A 151 -16.09 3.36 -22.27
C ASP A 151 -15.87 2.42 -23.45
N GLU A 152 -14.75 1.69 -23.46
CA GLU A 152 -14.36 0.84 -24.59
C GLU A 152 -14.99 -0.55 -24.48
N MET A 153 -15.05 -1.12 -23.27
CA MET A 153 -15.64 -2.44 -23.04
C MET A 153 -17.11 -2.40 -22.60
N GLY A 154 -17.67 -1.20 -22.36
CA GLY A 154 -19.08 -1.02 -22.01
C GLY A 154 -19.49 -1.64 -20.68
N LYS A 155 -18.54 -1.90 -19.76
CA LYS A 155 -18.79 -2.54 -18.47
C LYS A 155 -19.45 -1.57 -17.48
N ARG A 156 -20.29 -2.12 -16.60
CA ARG A 156 -20.77 -1.39 -15.41
C ARG A 156 -19.66 -1.30 -14.37
N VAL A 157 -18.91 -0.21 -14.40
CA VAL A 157 -17.78 0.05 -13.48
C VAL A 157 -18.22 0.95 -12.33
N VAL A 158 -17.92 0.54 -11.11
CA VAL A 158 -18.03 1.38 -9.90
C VAL A 158 -16.65 1.56 -9.28
N ILE A 159 -16.27 2.81 -9.02
CA ILE A 159 -15.04 3.19 -8.34
C ILE A 159 -15.36 3.53 -6.90
N VAL A 160 -14.72 2.86 -5.95
CA VAL A 160 -14.72 3.21 -4.52
C VAL A 160 -13.50 4.09 -4.27
N ASP A 161 -13.72 5.40 -4.19
CA ASP A 161 -12.66 6.41 -4.14
C ASP A 161 -12.58 7.03 -2.74
N THR A 162 -11.60 6.60 -1.96
CA THR A 162 -11.43 7.04 -0.57
C THR A 162 -10.66 8.36 -0.46
N SER A 163 -9.71 8.57 -1.37
CA SER A 163 -8.79 9.71 -1.32
C SER A 163 -9.09 10.77 -2.39
N ASN A 164 -10.16 10.56 -3.18
CA ASN A 164 -10.49 11.33 -4.39
C ASN A 164 -9.33 11.38 -5.40
N GLU A 165 -8.38 10.44 -5.35
CA GLU A 165 -7.22 10.46 -6.25
C GLU A 165 -7.56 9.88 -7.62
N ILE A 166 -8.55 8.98 -7.73
CA ILE A 166 -8.90 8.36 -9.01
C ILE A 166 -9.78 9.32 -9.82
N ALA A 167 -10.86 9.80 -9.21
CA ALA A 167 -11.90 10.54 -9.91
C ALA A 167 -11.89 12.05 -9.61
N GLY A 168 -10.94 12.55 -8.82
CA GLY A 168 -10.88 13.96 -8.45
C GLY A 168 -11.87 14.34 -7.36
N ASP A 169 -11.68 15.55 -6.81
CA ASP A 169 -12.49 16.13 -5.74
C ASP A 169 -13.81 16.74 -6.25
N GLY A 170 -14.71 17.04 -5.31
CA GLY A 170 -16.02 17.64 -5.56
C GLY A 170 -17.07 16.63 -6.02
N ASP A 171 -18.31 17.08 -6.29
CA ASP A 171 -19.45 16.19 -6.58
C ASP A 171 -19.40 15.62 -8.01
N ILE A 172 -18.75 16.34 -8.92
CA ILE A 172 -18.65 15.98 -10.34
C ILE A 172 -17.27 15.36 -10.61
N PRO A 173 -17.20 14.05 -10.95
CA PRO A 173 -15.93 13.38 -11.17
C PRO A 173 -15.22 13.87 -12.43
N HIS A 174 -13.91 13.66 -12.46
CA HIS A 174 -13.03 13.90 -13.59
C HIS A 174 -13.45 13.07 -14.82
N PRO A 175 -13.51 13.64 -16.04
CA PRO A 175 -13.88 12.88 -17.24
C PRO A 175 -12.91 11.73 -17.57
N GLY A 176 -11.72 11.74 -17.00
CA GLY A 176 -10.70 10.69 -17.15
C GLY A 176 -11.09 9.31 -16.60
N ILE A 177 -12.21 9.16 -15.88
CA ILE A 177 -12.76 7.84 -15.51
C ILE A 177 -13.80 7.32 -16.53
N GLY A 178 -14.08 8.08 -17.59
CA GLY A 178 -15.11 7.73 -18.58
C GLY A 178 -16.51 7.70 -17.98
N ARG A 179 -17.31 6.71 -18.37
CA ARG A 179 -18.67 6.46 -17.84
C ARG A 179 -18.69 5.72 -16.50
N ALA A 180 -17.54 5.42 -15.91
CA ALA A 180 -17.48 4.79 -14.60
C ALA A 180 -18.21 5.63 -13.54
N ARG A 181 -18.92 4.96 -12.64
CA ARG A 181 -19.60 5.63 -11.52
C ARG A 181 -18.65 5.70 -10.33
N ARG A 182 -18.69 6.81 -9.58
CA ARG A 182 -17.89 7.00 -8.36
C ARG A 182 -18.77 6.90 -7.12
N MET A 183 -18.30 6.19 -6.11
CA MET A 183 -18.76 6.26 -4.74
C MET A 183 -17.64 6.85 -3.88
N GLN A 184 -17.91 7.98 -3.24
CA GLN A 184 -16.95 8.62 -2.33
C GLN A 184 -17.07 8.01 -0.94
N VAL A 185 -15.93 7.78 -0.30
CA VAL A 185 -15.90 7.27 1.06
C VAL A 185 -15.73 8.43 2.03
N ALA A 186 -16.70 8.61 2.94
CA ALA A 186 -16.69 9.72 3.89
C ALA A 186 -15.51 9.69 4.88
N ALA A 187 -15.02 8.49 5.22
CA ALA A 187 -13.85 8.28 6.04
C ALA A 187 -13.16 6.96 5.68
N PRO A 188 -11.82 6.85 5.72
CA PRO A 188 -11.12 5.62 5.35
C PRO A 188 -11.59 4.37 6.09
N SER A 189 -11.97 4.50 7.37
CA SER A 189 -12.50 3.39 8.17
C SER A 189 -13.82 2.81 7.65
N LEU A 190 -14.55 3.55 6.80
CA LEU A 190 -15.83 3.14 6.22
C LEU A 190 -15.67 2.52 4.82
N GLN A 191 -14.46 2.45 4.27
CA GLN A 191 -14.24 1.97 2.91
C GLN A 191 -14.81 0.57 2.68
N HIS A 192 -14.60 -0.37 3.60
CA HIS A 192 -15.15 -1.72 3.52
C HIS A 192 -16.69 -1.75 3.40
N ALA A 193 -17.39 -0.84 4.09
CA ALA A 193 -18.85 -0.77 4.03
C ALA A 193 -19.31 -0.25 2.66
N VAL A 194 -18.65 0.79 2.13
CA VAL A 194 -18.93 1.34 0.80
C VAL A 194 -18.62 0.31 -0.30
N MET A 195 -17.57 -0.51 -0.12
CA MET A 195 -17.26 -1.61 -1.04
C MET A 195 -18.41 -2.61 -1.13
N ILE A 196 -19.01 -3.01 -0.01
CA ILE A 196 -20.17 -3.92 0.01
C ILE A 196 -21.41 -3.24 -0.59
N GLU A 197 -21.68 -2.00 -0.20
CA GLU A 197 -22.78 -1.20 -0.71
C GLU A 197 -22.76 -1.09 -2.24
N ALA A 198 -21.57 -0.89 -2.82
CA ALA A 198 -21.38 -0.80 -4.27
C ALA A 198 -21.97 -2.01 -5.01
N VAL A 199 -21.77 -3.22 -4.47
CA VAL A 199 -22.26 -4.45 -5.10
C VAL A 199 -23.73 -4.67 -4.82
N GLU A 200 -24.18 -4.38 -3.60
CA GLU A 200 -25.57 -4.59 -3.19
C GLU A 200 -26.55 -3.66 -3.92
N ASN A 201 -26.16 -2.41 -4.16
CA ASN A 201 -27.06 -1.39 -4.67
C ASN A 201 -26.88 -1.07 -6.16
N HIS A 202 -25.74 -1.41 -6.76
CA HIS A 202 -25.42 -0.95 -8.12
C HIS A 202 -25.11 -2.05 -9.14
N MET A 203 -25.14 -3.33 -8.74
CA MET A 203 -24.91 -4.49 -9.62
C MET A 203 -23.76 -4.30 -10.64
N PRO A 204 -22.56 -3.89 -10.19
CA PRO A 204 -21.42 -3.66 -11.07
C PRO A 204 -20.92 -4.97 -11.68
N GLU A 205 -20.32 -4.88 -12.87
CA GLU A 205 -19.48 -5.95 -13.42
C GLU A 205 -18.04 -5.83 -12.90
N VAL A 206 -17.61 -4.60 -12.63
CA VAL A 206 -16.27 -4.29 -12.14
C VAL A 206 -16.35 -3.32 -10.97
N VAL A 207 -15.63 -3.62 -9.89
CA VAL A 207 -15.36 -2.69 -8.79
C VAL A 207 -13.88 -2.32 -8.78
N VAL A 208 -13.61 -1.02 -8.83
CA VAL A 208 -12.26 -0.45 -8.81
C VAL A 208 -12.02 0.20 -7.44
N ILE A 209 -10.93 -0.16 -6.76
CA ILE A 209 -10.63 0.30 -5.40
C ILE A 209 -9.23 0.90 -5.37
N ASP A 210 -9.09 2.11 -4.81
CA ASP A 210 -7.80 2.81 -4.79
C ASP A 210 -6.74 2.03 -4.03
N GLU A 211 -6.90 1.82 -2.72
CA GLU A 211 -5.92 1.10 -1.90
C GLU A 211 -6.64 0.23 -0.86
N ILE A 212 -6.28 -1.06 -0.81
CA ILE A 212 -6.68 -1.99 0.25
C ILE A 212 -5.55 -2.09 1.27
N GLY A 213 -5.85 -1.74 2.52
CA GLY A 213 -4.91 -1.68 3.63
C GLY A 213 -5.39 -2.36 4.92
N THR A 214 -6.68 -2.69 5.06
CA THR A 214 -7.23 -3.27 6.30
C THR A 214 -7.81 -4.68 6.13
N GLU A 215 -7.94 -5.42 7.24
CA GLU A 215 -8.54 -6.77 7.25
C GLU A 215 -10.00 -6.74 6.83
N GLN A 216 -10.72 -5.66 7.19
CA GLN A 216 -12.13 -5.46 6.82
C GLN A 216 -12.28 -5.24 5.31
N GLU A 217 -11.39 -4.46 4.70
CA GLU A 217 -11.37 -4.27 3.25
C GLU A 217 -10.99 -5.56 2.51
N ALA A 218 -10.02 -6.32 3.03
CA ALA A 218 -9.65 -7.62 2.45
C ALA A 218 -10.81 -8.62 2.51
N ALA A 219 -11.54 -8.67 3.62
CA ALA A 219 -12.74 -9.48 3.76
C ALA A 219 -13.85 -9.01 2.79
N ALA A 220 -14.07 -7.70 2.67
CA ALA A 220 -15.05 -7.14 1.74
C ALA A 220 -14.70 -7.47 0.28
N ALA A 221 -13.42 -7.35 -0.11
CA ALA A 221 -12.94 -7.73 -1.44
C ALA A 221 -13.22 -9.21 -1.72
N ARG A 222 -12.97 -10.11 -0.76
CA ARG A 222 -13.29 -11.53 -0.90
C ARG A 222 -14.79 -11.76 -1.14
N THR A 223 -15.66 -11.12 -0.34
CA THR A 223 -17.12 -11.21 -0.52
C THR A 223 -17.57 -10.71 -1.89
N ILE A 224 -16.94 -9.65 -2.42
CA ILE A 224 -17.25 -9.13 -3.76
C ILE A 224 -16.82 -10.11 -4.84
N ALA A 225 -15.62 -10.69 -4.72
CA ALA A 225 -15.11 -11.69 -5.66
C ALA A 225 -15.98 -12.96 -5.69
N GLU A 226 -16.45 -13.42 -4.53
CA GLU A 226 -17.36 -14.57 -4.41
C GLU A 226 -18.71 -14.35 -5.10
N ARG A 227 -19.13 -13.08 -5.29
CA ARG A 227 -20.31 -12.71 -6.07
C ARG A 227 -20.05 -12.62 -7.58
N GLY A 228 -18.84 -12.95 -8.03
CA GLY A 228 -18.47 -12.97 -9.45
C GLY A 228 -18.19 -11.59 -10.06
N VAL A 229 -17.98 -10.57 -9.23
CA VAL A 229 -17.62 -9.22 -9.68
C VAL A 229 -16.11 -9.14 -9.89
N GLN A 230 -15.67 -8.57 -11.02
CA GLN A 230 -14.25 -8.34 -11.27
C GLN A 230 -13.74 -7.23 -10.35
N LEU A 231 -12.62 -7.47 -9.66
CA LEU A 231 -11.98 -6.48 -8.81
C LEU A 231 -10.69 -5.99 -9.45
N ILE A 232 -10.52 -4.66 -9.52
CA ILE A 232 -9.24 -4.03 -9.83
C ILE A 232 -8.87 -3.15 -8.65
N ALA A 233 -7.78 -3.48 -7.95
CA ALA A 233 -7.41 -2.72 -6.77
C ALA A 233 -5.90 -2.52 -6.67
N THR A 234 -5.48 -1.53 -5.87
CA THR A 234 -4.11 -1.50 -5.36
C THR A 234 -4.08 -1.93 -3.89
N ALA A 235 -2.90 -2.32 -3.40
CA ALA A 235 -2.72 -2.63 -1.98
C ALA A 235 -1.38 -2.12 -1.44
N HIS A 236 -1.30 -2.01 -0.11
CA HIS A 236 -0.08 -1.63 0.57
C HIS A 236 0.97 -2.74 0.48
N GLY A 237 1.91 -2.60 -0.47
CA GLY A 237 2.97 -3.57 -0.72
C GLY A 237 3.72 -3.27 -2.01
N ASN A 238 5.00 -3.64 -2.04
CA ASN A 238 5.83 -3.46 -3.24
C ASN A 238 5.88 -4.72 -4.09
N THR A 239 5.86 -5.90 -3.46
CA THR A 239 5.97 -7.20 -4.13
C THR A 239 5.00 -8.22 -3.55
N LEU A 240 4.75 -9.29 -4.30
CA LEU A 240 3.93 -10.44 -3.85
C LEU A 240 4.45 -11.02 -2.53
N GLU A 241 5.76 -11.12 -2.35
CA GLU A 241 6.33 -11.68 -1.12
C GLU A 241 6.04 -10.82 0.11
N ASN A 242 6.12 -9.49 -0.02
CA ASN A 242 5.74 -8.59 1.06
C ASN A 242 4.26 -8.77 1.44
N LEU A 243 3.41 -9.00 0.44
CA LEU A 243 1.98 -9.23 0.64
C LEU A 243 1.71 -10.55 1.35
N MET A 244 2.40 -11.63 0.96
CA MET A 244 2.33 -12.94 1.62
C MET A 244 2.76 -12.89 3.09
N LEU A 245 3.76 -12.07 3.42
CA LEU A 245 4.25 -11.91 4.79
C LEU A 245 3.39 -10.98 5.66
N ASN A 246 2.41 -10.29 5.06
CA ASN A 246 1.51 -9.38 5.75
C ASN A 246 0.28 -10.15 6.28
N PRO A 247 0.11 -10.30 7.61
CA PRO A 247 -1.02 -11.05 8.16
C PRO A 247 -2.39 -10.49 7.78
N THR A 248 -2.48 -9.18 7.57
CA THR A 248 -3.71 -8.47 7.24
C THR A 248 -4.08 -8.63 5.77
N LEU A 249 -3.09 -8.57 4.87
CA LEU A 249 -3.32 -8.52 3.43
C LEU A 249 -3.06 -9.85 2.70
N SER A 250 -2.48 -10.84 3.38
CA SER A 250 -2.25 -12.17 2.78
C SER A 250 -3.53 -12.85 2.30
N ASP A 251 -4.67 -12.50 2.90
CA ASP A 251 -6.01 -12.96 2.50
C ASP A 251 -6.35 -12.58 1.05
N LEU A 252 -5.78 -11.49 0.52
CA LEU A 252 -5.99 -11.09 -0.88
C LEU A 252 -5.41 -12.10 -1.89
N VAL A 253 -4.39 -12.84 -1.47
CA VAL A 253 -3.70 -13.87 -2.25
C VAL A 253 -3.99 -15.29 -1.73
N GLY A 254 -5.11 -15.45 -1.02
CA GLY A 254 -5.64 -16.75 -0.59
C GLY A 254 -5.35 -17.10 0.87
N GLY A 255 -4.66 -16.21 1.61
CA GLY A 255 -4.31 -16.36 3.01
C GLY A 255 -3.31 -17.49 3.26
N ILE A 256 -2.39 -17.34 4.20
CA ILE A 256 -1.39 -18.39 4.51
C ILE A 256 -1.66 -18.97 5.89
N GLN A 257 -1.65 -20.29 6.01
CA GLN A 257 -1.84 -21.01 7.26
C GLN A 257 -0.86 -22.17 7.40
N THR A 258 -0.66 -22.59 8.65
CA THR A 258 0.08 -23.80 8.96
C THR A 258 -0.88 -24.98 9.05
N VAL A 259 -0.60 -26.04 8.30
CA VAL A 259 -1.36 -27.30 8.30
C VAL A 259 -0.47 -28.42 8.82
N THR A 260 -1.02 -29.25 9.71
CA THR A 260 -0.34 -30.46 10.20
C THR A 260 -0.75 -31.66 9.34
N LEU A 261 0.20 -32.20 8.59
CA LEU A 261 0.07 -33.42 7.79
C LEU A 261 0.16 -34.68 8.68
N SER A 262 -0.47 -35.76 8.22
CA SER A 262 -0.25 -37.10 8.79
C SER A 262 1.16 -37.61 8.49
N ASP A 263 1.62 -38.60 9.25
CA ASP A 263 2.94 -39.20 9.09
C ASP A 263 3.13 -39.82 7.70
N GLU A 264 2.07 -40.41 7.15
CA GLU A 264 2.08 -40.98 5.80
C GLU A 264 2.18 -39.89 4.72
N GLU A 265 1.42 -38.81 4.82
CA GLU A 265 1.43 -37.73 3.83
C GLU A 265 2.71 -36.90 3.90
N ALA A 266 3.23 -36.62 5.10
CA ALA A 266 4.51 -35.95 5.29
C ALA A 266 5.66 -36.78 4.69
N ARG A 267 5.65 -38.10 4.89
CA ARG A 267 6.65 -39.01 4.31
C ARG A 267 6.52 -39.10 2.78
N ARG A 268 5.30 -39.07 2.25
CA ARG A 268 5.03 -39.08 0.80
C ARG A 268 5.53 -37.80 0.12
N ARG A 269 5.34 -36.63 0.75
CA ARG A 269 5.78 -35.33 0.23
C ARG A 269 7.25 -35.01 0.52
N GLY A 270 7.89 -35.78 1.41
CA GLY A 270 9.26 -35.51 1.85
C GLY A 270 9.37 -34.21 2.68
N THR A 271 8.28 -33.80 3.32
CA THR A 271 8.18 -32.55 4.09
C THR A 271 8.11 -32.82 5.59
N GLN A 272 8.23 -31.76 6.39
CA GLN A 272 7.91 -31.82 7.81
C GLN A 272 6.40 -32.09 8.02
N LYS A 273 6.02 -32.53 9.23
CA LYS A 273 4.60 -32.68 9.58
C LYS A 273 3.85 -31.36 9.57
N SER A 274 4.53 -30.23 9.72
CA SER A 274 3.94 -28.90 9.66
C SER A 274 4.38 -28.22 8.37
N VAL A 275 3.43 -27.80 7.54
CA VAL A 275 3.69 -27.11 6.26
C VAL A 275 2.84 -25.84 6.16
N LEU A 276 3.32 -24.86 5.39
CA LEU A 276 2.51 -23.70 5.04
C LEU A 276 1.70 -24.00 3.78
N GLU A 277 0.41 -23.73 3.81
CA GLU A 277 -0.49 -23.85 2.67
C GLU A 277 -1.42 -22.63 2.60
N ARG A 278 -1.97 -22.36 1.41
CA ARG A 278 -3.03 -21.35 1.29
C ARG A 278 -4.31 -21.80 1.99
N LYS A 279 -5.06 -20.84 2.54
CA LYS A 279 -6.35 -21.10 3.21
C LYS A 279 -7.49 -21.30 2.22
N ALA A 280 -7.48 -20.53 1.13
CA ALA A 280 -8.56 -20.43 0.16
C ALA A 280 -8.01 -20.02 -1.23
N PRO A 281 -8.81 -20.12 -2.31
CA PRO A 281 -8.49 -19.46 -3.58
C PRO A 281 -8.19 -17.97 -3.38
N PRO A 282 -7.26 -17.38 -4.15
CA PRO A 282 -6.95 -15.97 -4.03
C PRO A 282 -8.11 -15.10 -4.52
N THR A 283 -8.38 -14.01 -3.80
CA THR A 283 -9.38 -12.99 -4.19
C THR A 283 -9.00 -12.36 -5.54
N PHE A 284 -7.71 -12.12 -5.75
CA PHE A 284 -7.16 -11.64 -7.01
C PHE A 284 -6.43 -12.76 -7.74
N GLN A 285 -6.82 -13.06 -8.98
CA GLN A 285 -6.24 -14.16 -9.75
C GLN A 285 -4.96 -13.73 -10.47
N VAL A 286 -4.80 -12.43 -10.74
CA VAL A 286 -3.62 -11.85 -11.36
C VAL A 286 -3.02 -10.78 -10.46
N LEU A 287 -1.70 -10.72 -10.41
CA LEU A 287 -0.95 -9.67 -9.73
C LEU A 287 -0.03 -8.95 -10.70
N VAL A 288 -0.04 -7.62 -10.66
CA VAL A 288 0.83 -6.76 -11.47
C VAL A 288 1.65 -5.88 -10.54
N GLU A 289 2.96 -6.08 -10.54
CA GLU A 289 3.92 -5.21 -9.85
C GLU A 289 4.36 -4.10 -10.79
N ILE A 290 3.97 -2.86 -10.50
CA ILE A 290 4.39 -1.69 -11.24
C ILE A 290 5.79 -1.30 -10.76
N GLN A 291 6.79 -1.56 -11.59
CA GLN A 291 8.21 -1.30 -11.29
C GLN A 291 8.60 0.13 -11.68
N ALA A 292 8.06 0.61 -12.80
CA ALA A 292 8.17 1.98 -13.30
C ALA A 292 6.98 2.30 -14.23
N TYR A 293 6.85 3.57 -14.66
CA TYR A 293 5.76 4.02 -15.54
C TYR A 293 5.58 3.19 -16.82
N GLN A 294 6.68 2.68 -17.39
CA GLN A 294 6.67 1.89 -18.62
C GLN A 294 7.09 0.44 -18.39
N ARG A 295 7.10 -0.04 -17.14
CA ARG A 295 7.62 -1.38 -16.82
C ARG A 295 6.86 -2.05 -15.69
N VAL A 296 6.36 -3.25 -15.96
CA VAL A 296 5.58 -4.07 -15.03
C VAL A 296 6.08 -5.50 -14.98
N ALA A 297 5.85 -6.17 -13.86
CA ALA A 297 6.00 -7.61 -13.70
C ALA A 297 4.63 -8.24 -13.42
N ILE A 298 4.29 -9.30 -14.14
CA ILE A 298 2.95 -9.89 -14.14
C ILE A 298 3.02 -11.34 -13.67
N TYR A 299 2.21 -11.66 -12.67
CA TYR A 299 1.95 -13.02 -12.21
C TYR A 299 0.53 -13.40 -12.65
N HIS A 300 0.44 -14.15 -13.75
CA HIS A 300 -0.83 -14.52 -14.39
C HIS A 300 -1.68 -15.50 -13.59
N ASP A 301 -1.07 -16.27 -12.69
CA ASP A 301 -1.76 -17.19 -11.79
C ASP A 301 -1.20 -17.02 -10.38
N VAL A 302 -1.88 -16.21 -9.58
CA VAL A 302 -1.52 -15.96 -8.18
C VAL A 302 -1.60 -17.24 -7.35
N ALA A 303 -2.56 -18.13 -7.61
CA ALA A 303 -2.70 -19.36 -6.83
C ALA A 303 -1.48 -20.26 -7.02
N GLN A 304 -1.12 -20.53 -8.28
CA GLN A 304 0.07 -21.32 -8.63
C GLN A 304 1.35 -20.66 -8.11
N THR A 305 1.46 -19.33 -8.26
CA THR A 305 2.65 -18.58 -7.83
C THR A 305 2.85 -18.69 -6.33
N VAL A 306 1.80 -18.43 -5.54
CA VAL A 306 1.87 -18.50 -4.08
C VAL A 306 2.21 -19.93 -3.62
N ASP A 307 1.56 -20.94 -4.20
CA ASP A 307 1.81 -22.34 -3.85
C ASP A 307 3.27 -22.74 -4.16
N ALA A 308 3.81 -22.32 -5.29
CA ALA A 308 5.21 -22.54 -5.64
C ALA A 308 6.17 -21.83 -4.67
N VAL A 309 5.90 -20.58 -4.30
CA VAL A 309 6.72 -19.83 -3.33
C VAL A 309 6.69 -20.48 -1.94
N LEU A 310 5.53 -20.97 -1.49
CA LEU A 310 5.41 -21.71 -0.23
C LEU A 310 6.21 -23.03 -0.23
N LEU A 311 6.36 -23.66 -1.40
CA LEU A 311 7.21 -24.84 -1.61
C LEU A 311 8.71 -24.51 -1.77
N GLY A 312 9.08 -23.23 -1.67
CA GLY A 312 10.46 -22.79 -1.85
C GLY A 312 10.92 -22.76 -3.32
N ILE A 313 9.98 -22.83 -4.27
CA ILE A 313 10.26 -22.76 -5.70
C ILE A 313 10.26 -21.29 -6.13
N ALA A 314 11.37 -20.86 -6.74
CA ALA A 314 11.46 -19.53 -7.31
C ALA A 314 10.57 -19.42 -8.56
N VAL A 315 9.64 -18.46 -8.55
CA VAL A 315 8.77 -18.16 -9.70
C VAL A 315 9.25 -16.89 -10.37
N ALA A 316 9.34 -16.91 -11.70
CA ALA A 316 9.65 -15.73 -12.51
C ALA A 316 8.36 -15.09 -13.03
N PRO A 317 8.13 -13.79 -12.78
CA PRO A 317 7.05 -13.08 -13.44
C PRO A 317 7.35 -12.83 -14.92
N GLU A 318 6.29 -12.60 -15.69
CA GLU A 318 6.38 -12.03 -17.03
C GLU A 318 6.70 -10.53 -16.90
N LEU A 319 7.83 -10.10 -17.45
CA LEU A 319 8.20 -8.70 -17.52
C LEU A 319 7.70 -8.09 -18.81
N ARG A 320 7.07 -6.93 -18.69
CA ARG A 320 6.71 -6.10 -19.82
C ARG A 320 7.35 -4.75 -19.71
N GLU A 321 7.88 -4.27 -20.81
CA GLU A 321 8.43 -2.93 -20.94
C GLU A 321 7.92 -2.29 -22.22
N ARG A 322 7.38 -1.08 -22.09
CA ARG A 322 6.85 -0.34 -23.23
C ARG A 322 7.88 0.66 -23.74
N GLY A 323 8.21 0.51 -25.03
CA GLY A 323 9.11 1.39 -25.74
C GLY A 323 8.51 2.77 -26.02
N VAL A 324 9.36 3.68 -26.51
CA VAL A 324 8.97 5.05 -26.88
C VAL A 324 8.08 5.06 -28.13
N ASP A 325 8.23 4.06 -28.99
CA ASP A 325 7.37 3.75 -30.14
C ASP A 325 5.99 3.21 -29.72
N GLY A 326 5.81 2.89 -28.45
CA GLY A 326 4.58 2.35 -27.89
C GLY A 326 4.47 0.83 -27.98
N GLU A 327 5.47 0.14 -28.56
CA GLU A 327 5.51 -1.32 -28.61
C GLU A 327 5.80 -1.90 -27.22
N VAL A 328 5.16 -3.03 -26.91
CA VAL A 328 5.33 -3.72 -25.62
C VAL A 328 6.25 -4.91 -25.82
N ALA A 329 7.47 -4.81 -25.29
CA ALA A 329 8.41 -5.92 -25.24
C ALA A 329 8.05 -6.83 -24.06
N VAL A 330 7.91 -8.13 -24.33
CA VAL A 330 7.63 -9.16 -23.33
C VAL A 330 8.89 -9.99 -23.12
N SER A 331 9.29 -10.18 -21.86
CA SER A 331 10.42 -11.02 -21.49
C SER A 331 10.12 -11.78 -20.19
N ALA A 332 10.85 -12.85 -19.91
CA ALA A 332 10.78 -13.54 -18.62
C ALA A 332 11.93 -13.07 -17.73
N GLN A 333 11.66 -12.77 -16.45
CA GLN A 333 12.74 -12.55 -15.49
C GLN A 333 13.42 -13.88 -15.14
N ALA A 334 14.70 -13.85 -14.75
CA ALA A 334 15.30 -15.02 -14.13
C ALA A 334 14.61 -15.28 -12.76
N PRO A 335 14.26 -16.54 -12.43
CA PRO A 335 13.68 -16.86 -11.12
C PRO A 335 14.64 -16.45 -10.00
N SER A 336 14.17 -15.62 -9.06
CA SER A 336 14.98 -15.21 -7.90
C SER A 336 14.69 -16.11 -6.69
N ARG A 337 15.72 -16.77 -6.16
CA ARG A 337 15.64 -17.59 -4.93
C ARG A 337 15.56 -16.76 -3.64
N ALA A 338 15.74 -15.44 -3.70
CA ALA A 338 15.65 -14.58 -2.51
C ALA A 338 14.26 -14.64 -1.85
N ALA A 339 13.21 -14.85 -2.66
CA ALA A 339 11.81 -14.92 -2.24
C ALA A 339 11.49 -16.20 -1.44
N SER A 340 11.87 -17.37 -1.96
CA SER A 340 11.72 -18.66 -1.29
C SER A 340 12.48 -18.68 0.03
N GLU A 341 13.71 -18.16 0.04
CA GLU A 341 14.52 -18.10 1.25
C GLU A 341 13.95 -17.16 2.31
N ALA A 342 13.32 -16.05 1.96
CA ALA A 342 12.73 -15.13 2.94
C ALA A 342 11.50 -15.73 3.65
N VAL A 343 10.66 -16.48 2.91
CA VAL A 343 9.50 -17.20 3.46
C VAL A 343 9.96 -18.42 4.27
N GLU A 344 10.91 -19.20 3.76
CA GLU A 344 11.51 -20.37 4.43
C GLU A 344 12.27 -19.98 5.71
N ARG A 345 13.00 -18.84 5.73
CA ARG A 345 13.71 -18.31 6.92
C ARG A 345 12.77 -17.90 8.05
N ARG A 346 11.50 -17.61 7.77
CA ARG A 346 10.47 -17.32 8.79
C ARG A 346 9.71 -18.57 9.25
N SER A 347 9.67 -19.62 8.43
CA SER A 347 8.91 -20.86 8.67
C SER A 347 9.76 -22.04 9.14
N THR A 348 11.09 -21.95 9.02
CA THR A 348 12.05 -22.84 9.68
C THR A 348 12.81 -22.08 10.76
N PRO A 349 12.79 -22.50 12.04
CA PRO A 349 13.81 -22.06 12.98
C PRO A 349 15.13 -22.75 12.59
N ARG A 350 15.87 -22.17 11.64
CA ARG A 350 17.24 -22.65 11.32
C ARG A 350 18.19 -22.13 12.40
N LEU A 351 18.64 -23.06 13.25
CA LEU A 351 19.95 -22.96 13.89
C LEU A 351 21.01 -22.79 12.79
N PRO A 352 21.95 -21.84 12.89
CA PRO A 352 22.97 -21.66 11.85
C PRO A 352 23.81 -22.93 11.69
N ALA A 353 23.93 -23.43 10.46
CA ALA A 353 24.92 -24.42 10.09
C ALA A 353 26.31 -23.76 10.23
N GLY A 354 27.13 -24.32 11.10
CA GLY A 354 28.40 -23.75 11.49
C GLY A 354 29.44 -23.79 10.37
N ASN A 355 30.18 -22.70 10.26
CA ASN A 355 31.58 -22.74 9.86
C ASN A 355 32.41 -22.34 11.08
N GLY A 356 33.21 -23.29 11.58
CA GLY A 356 34.41 -23.06 12.38
C GLY A 356 34.24 -22.38 13.74
N ALA A 357 34.36 -23.18 14.79
CA ALA A 357 34.85 -22.80 16.13
C ALA A 357 34.25 -21.52 16.75
N ASP A 358 33.14 -21.67 17.49
CA ASP A 358 33.02 -21.00 18.78
C ASP A 358 32.02 -21.74 19.67
N MET A 359 32.42 -21.96 20.92
CA MET A 359 31.62 -22.53 21.98
C MET A 359 30.33 -21.71 22.11
N ARG A 360 29.14 -22.30 21.90
CA ARG A 360 27.89 -21.57 22.17
C ARG A 360 27.86 -21.22 23.65
N GLU A 361 28.09 -19.96 23.98
CA GLU A 361 28.00 -19.49 25.37
C GLU A 361 26.55 -19.66 25.86
N THR A 362 26.42 -20.24 27.05
CA THR A 362 25.13 -20.47 27.69
C THR A 362 24.50 -19.13 28.08
N VAL A 363 23.34 -18.81 27.53
CA VAL A 363 22.62 -17.56 27.81
C VAL A 363 21.86 -17.68 29.14
N LYS A 364 22.09 -16.73 30.05
CA LYS A 364 21.42 -16.66 31.35
C LYS A 364 20.09 -15.94 31.24
N VAL A 365 18.99 -16.64 31.53
CA VAL A 365 17.62 -16.12 31.39
C VAL A 365 16.97 -15.98 32.76
N TYR A 366 16.34 -14.83 33.03
CA TYR A 366 15.48 -14.61 34.20
C TYR A 366 14.00 -14.59 33.81
N PRO A 367 13.20 -15.62 34.14
CA PRO A 367 11.76 -15.64 33.93
C PRO A 367 11.03 -14.85 35.03
N PHE A 368 10.38 -13.74 34.66
CA PHE A 368 9.57 -12.94 35.58
C PHE A 368 8.07 -13.13 35.32
N GLY A 369 7.36 -13.79 36.23
CA GLY A 369 5.93 -14.10 36.07
C GLY A 369 5.65 -15.25 35.10
N LEU A 370 6.66 -16.06 34.79
CA LEU A 370 6.61 -17.26 33.96
C LEU A 370 7.06 -18.48 34.76
N SER A 371 6.62 -19.68 34.36
CA SER A 371 7.11 -20.92 34.98
C SER A 371 8.52 -21.23 34.52
N TRP A 372 9.43 -21.45 35.47
CA TRP A 372 10.86 -21.69 35.23
C TRP A 372 11.06 -22.97 34.43
N ASN A 373 10.38 -24.04 34.84
CA ASN A 373 10.37 -25.32 34.16
C ASN A 373 9.84 -25.22 32.73
N ARG A 374 8.85 -24.35 32.46
CA ARG A 374 8.33 -24.16 31.09
C ARG A 374 9.30 -23.41 30.19
N VAL A 375 9.99 -22.39 30.73
CA VAL A 375 11.04 -21.70 29.97
C VAL A 375 12.21 -22.65 29.70
N GLU A 376 12.55 -23.50 30.67
CA GLU A 376 13.58 -24.52 30.49
C GLU A 376 13.17 -25.62 29.49
N GLU A 377 11.93 -26.13 29.57
CA GLU A 377 11.38 -27.09 28.61
C GLU A 377 11.29 -26.50 27.20
N ALA A 378 10.87 -25.24 27.08
CA ALA A 378 10.85 -24.54 25.80
C ALA A 378 12.27 -24.37 25.25
N ALA A 379 13.23 -23.96 26.08
CA ALA A 379 14.63 -23.83 25.67
C ALA A 379 15.22 -25.18 25.25
N ARG A 380 14.92 -26.27 25.98
CA ARG A 380 15.34 -27.64 25.66
C ARG A 380 14.69 -28.14 24.38
N GLY A 381 13.40 -27.89 24.18
CA GLY A 381 12.67 -28.21 22.95
C GLY A 381 13.20 -27.45 21.73
N LEU A 382 13.74 -26.25 21.95
CA LEU A 382 14.39 -25.43 20.92
C LEU A 382 15.90 -25.72 20.76
N GLY A 383 16.49 -26.59 21.60
CA GLY A 383 17.92 -26.91 21.57
C GLY A 383 18.84 -25.74 21.93
N LEU A 384 18.35 -24.78 22.72
CA LEU A 384 19.10 -23.59 23.12
C LEU A 384 19.88 -23.83 24.42
N PRO A 385 21.18 -23.48 24.51
CA PRO A 385 21.94 -23.55 25.74
C PRO A 385 21.54 -22.38 26.65
N VAL A 386 20.50 -22.58 27.45
CA VAL A 386 19.95 -21.58 28.39
C VAL A 386 20.20 -22.03 29.82
N ALA A 387 20.73 -21.14 30.65
CA ALA A 387 20.78 -21.31 32.10
C ALA A 387 19.74 -20.39 32.74
N ILE A 388 18.84 -20.96 33.55
CA ILE A 388 17.87 -20.14 34.27
C ILE A 388 18.51 -19.57 35.55
N VAL A 389 18.54 -18.25 35.68
CA VAL A 389 19.14 -17.55 36.84
C VAL A 389 18.08 -16.98 37.77
N ARG A 390 18.40 -16.81 39.04
CA ARG A 390 17.43 -16.49 40.11
C ARG A 390 17.21 -15.01 40.36
N GLU A 391 18.16 -14.17 39.97
CA GLU A 391 18.06 -12.72 40.11
C GLU A 391 18.23 -12.05 38.73
N PRO A 392 17.55 -10.92 38.47
CA PRO A 392 17.65 -10.21 37.20
C PRO A 392 19.07 -9.75 36.87
N ASP A 393 19.85 -9.38 37.89
CA ASP A 393 21.20 -8.82 37.72
C ASP A 393 22.22 -9.86 37.22
N ASP A 394 21.91 -11.15 37.38
CA ASP A 394 22.71 -12.27 36.87
C ASP A 394 22.30 -12.69 35.45
N ALA A 395 21.30 -12.03 34.85
CA ALA A 395 20.69 -12.43 33.59
C ALA A 395 21.22 -11.62 32.40
N ASP A 396 21.45 -12.32 31.29
CA ASP A 396 21.68 -11.68 30.00
C ASP A 396 20.36 -11.19 29.39
N VAL A 397 19.24 -11.75 29.83
CA VAL A 397 17.91 -11.41 29.33
C VAL A 397 16.80 -11.72 30.34
N VAL A 398 15.78 -10.85 30.39
CA VAL A 398 14.56 -11.07 31.17
C VAL A 398 13.39 -11.42 30.24
N ILE A 399 12.64 -12.46 30.58
CA ILE A 399 11.40 -12.81 29.87
C ILE A 399 10.21 -12.65 30.82
N THR A 400 9.17 -11.94 30.41
CA THR A 400 7.99 -11.68 31.23
C THR A 400 6.69 -11.66 30.43
N LEU A 401 5.53 -11.69 31.08
CA LEU A 401 4.23 -11.53 30.40
C LEU A 401 3.82 -10.05 30.32
N LYS A 402 2.95 -9.74 29.35
CA LYS A 402 2.47 -8.38 29.07
C LYS A 402 1.83 -7.69 30.28
N ASN A 403 1.15 -8.43 31.15
CA ASN A 403 0.54 -7.91 32.37
C ASN A 403 1.59 -7.50 33.42
N TYR A 404 2.68 -8.25 33.57
CA TYR A 404 3.78 -7.93 34.49
C TYR A 404 4.65 -6.78 33.97
N TYR A 405 4.91 -6.73 32.66
CA TYR A 405 5.63 -5.60 32.04
C TYR A 405 4.92 -4.26 32.24
N ARG A 406 3.59 -4.22 32.01
CA ARG A 406 2.77 -3.00 32.21
C ARG A 406 2.79 -2.48 33.63
N ARG A 407 2.93 -3.35 34.64
CA ARG A 407 2.99 -2.96 36.05
C ARG A 407 4.33 -2.33 36.44
N LYS A 408 5.37 -2.44 35.59
CA LYS A 408 6.73 -1.95 35.82
C LYS A 408 7.18 -2.16 37.26
N THR A 409 7.16 -3.42 37.72
CA THR A 409 7.62 -3.79 39.07
C THR A 409 9.08 -3.35 39.28
N PRO A 410 9.51 -3.13 40.53
CA PRO A 410 10.89 -2.70 40.82
C PRO A 410 11.95 -3.57 40.13
N ARG A 411 11.75 -4.90 40.09
CA ARG A 411 12.65 -5.84 39.41
C ARG A 411 12.75 -5.61 37.89
N LEU A 412 11.65 -5.29 37.20
CA LEU A 412 11.69 -5.00 35.77
C LEU A 412 12.25 -3.60 35.48
N ARG A 413 12.00 -2.62 36.34
CA ARG A 413 12.60 -1.27 36.22
C ARG A 413 14.11 -1.29 36.43
N ASN A 414 14.57 -2.08 37.40
CA ASN A 414 16.00 -2.23 37.68
C ASN A 414 16.70 -2.92 36.51
N ALA A 415 16.13 -4.00 35.97
CA ALA A 415 16.64 -4.65 34.76
C ALA A 415 16.68 -3.70 33.55
N GLU A 416 15.62 -2.92 33.32
CA GLU A 416 15.55 -1.91 32.24
C GLU A 416 16.60 -0.80 32.44
N SER A 417 16.83 -0.36 33.69
CA SER A 417 17.84 0.65 34.03
C SER A 417 19.27 0.12 33.94
N ALA A 418 19.47 -1.18 34.17
CA ALA A 418 20.74 -1.86 33.99
C ALA A 418 21.03 -2.23 32.51
N GLY A 419 20.13 -1.88 31.59
CA GLY A 419 20.28 -2.14 30.15
C GLY A 419 20.02 -3.59 29.75
N ILE A 420 19.45 -4.41 30.64
CA ILE A 420 19.16 -5.82 30.37
C ILE A 420 17.92 -5.89 29.46
N PRO A 421 17.99 -6.58 28.30
CA PRO A 421 16.86 -6.70 27.39
C PRO A 421 15.68 -7.43 28.04
N ILE A 422 14.46 -6.89 27.85
CA ILE A 422 13.22 -7.47 28.36
C ILE A 422 12.32 -7.91 27.20
N TYR A 423 12.04 -9.22 27.12
CA TYR A 423 11.13 -9.79 26.13
C TYR A 423 9.78 -10.13 26.73
N ILE A 424 8.72 -9.84 25.96
CA ILE A 424 7.33 -10.05 26.40
C ILE A 424 6.77 -11.31 25.75
N ALA A 425 6.57 -12.36 26.54
CA ALA A 425 5.88 -13.59 26.15
C ALA A 425 4.36 -13.35 26.04
N ARG A 426 3.73 -13.98 25.04
CA ARG A 426 2.27 -13.87 24.79
C ARG A 426 1.44 -14.59 25.85
N SER A 427 1.92 -15.74 26.32
CA SER A 427 1.27 -16.58 27.33
C SER A 427 2.31 -17.39 28.09
N ASN A 428 1.95 -17.88 29.28
CA ASN A 428 2.76 -18.84 30.03
C ASN A 428 2.53 -20.25 29.47
N SER A 429 2.72 -20.45 28.16
CA SER A 429 2.56 -21.74 27.47
C SER A 429 3.85 -22.11 26.75
N SER A 430 4.15 -23.41 26.67
CA SER A 430 5.25 -23.96 25.89
C SER A 430 4.88 -24.20 24.42
N THR A 431 3.62 -23.95 24.04
CA THR A 431 3.05 -24.06 22.69
C THR A 431 2.83 -22.71 22.01
#